data_AF-A0A9C9GAS4-F1
#
_entry.id   AF-A0A9C9GAS4-F1
#
_cell.length_a   1.000
_cell.length_b   1.000
_cell.length_c   1.000
_cell.angle_alpha   90.00
_cell.angle_beta   90.00
_cell.angle_gamma   90.00
#
_symmetry.space_group_name_H-M   'P 1'
#
loop_
_entity.id
_entity.type
_entity.pdbx_description
1 polymer ?
#
loop_
_entity_poly.entity_id
_entity_poly.type
_entity_poly.pdbx_seq_one_letter_code
_entity_poly.pdbx_strand_id
1 'polypeptide(L)'
;QRNAMGTDIAFMNPGGIRADIPALQVTWGDLFTVQPFNNNLVKMDLSGTRILQLLNQQWAGQPFARVLKTSGISYTWLENNAADFRDNTVLATSVRINGQQLDPAASYSVTVNSFLAAGGDNFSVLPQGTNRVVGPVDLDALIRYLGSLPQPFVAGIEGRIQTAP
;
A
#
# COMPACT_ATOMS: atom_id res chain seq x y z
N GLN A 1 -7.36 4.83 -3.18
CA GLN A 1 -7.77 3.67 -2.37
C GLN A 1 -8.13 4.07 -0.93
N ARG A 2 -7.19 4.56 -0.11
CA ARG A 2 -7.45 5.03 1.27
C ARG A 2 -8.66 5.98 1.39
N ASN A 3 -8.70 7.00 0.53
CA ASN A 3 -9.80 7.98 0.48
C ASN A 3 -11.15 7.30 0.17
N ALA A 4 -11.21 6.43 -0.85
CA ALA A 4 -12.44 5.76 -1.27
C ALA A 4 -13.03 4.80 -0.22
N MET A 5 -12.19 4.23 0.65
CA MET A 5 -12.60 3.26 1.67
C MET A 5 -12.65 3.81 3.09
N GLY A 6 -12.23 5.07 3.29
CA GLY A 6 -12.16 5.68 4.62
C GLY A 6 -11.35 4.84 5.61
N THR A 7 -10.10 4.52 5.26
CA THR A 7 -9.20 3.75 6.12
C THR A 7 -7.99 4.55 6.60
N ASP A 8 -7.34 4.07 7.66
CA ASP A 8 -6.11 4.66 8.18
C ASP A 8 -4.96 4.46 7.18
N ILE A 9 -4.90 3.28 6.58
CA ILE A 9 -3.79 2.85 5.73
C ILE A 9 -4.32 2.31 4.39
N ALA A 10 -3.55 2.47 3.32
CA ALA A 10 -3.70 1.64 2.14
C ALA A 10 -2.35 1.11 1.63
N PHE A 11 -2.36 -0.12 1.12
CA PHE A 11 -1.22 -0.74 0.45
C PHE A 11 -1.58 -1.19 -0.96
N MET A 12 -0.64 -1.01 -1.88
CA MET A 12 -0.75 -1.49 -3.26
C MET A 12 0.54 -2.21 -3.64
N ASN A 13 0.42 -3.41 -4.24
CA ASN A 13 1.60 -4.13 -4.72
C ASN A 13 2.20 -3.43 -5.93
N PRO A 14 3.55 -3.39 -6.06
CA PRO A 14 4.20 -2.68 -7.15
C PRO A 14 3.79 -3.21 -8.52
N GLY A 15 3.60 -4.53 -8.66
CA GLY A 15 3.19 -5.16 -9.92
C GLY A 15 1.78 -4.82 -10.38
N GLY A 16 0.94 -4.29 -9.49
CA GLY A 16 -0.44 -3.89 -9.80
C GLY A 16 -0.56 -2.47 -10.39
N ILE A 17 0.52 -1.69 -10.41
CA ILE A 17 0.62 -0.39 -11.09
C ILE A 17 1.45 -0.60 -12.35
N ARG A 18 0.90 -0.25 -13.52
CA ARG A 18 1.43 -0.73 -14.81
C ARG A 18 1.97 0.34 -15.74
N ALA A 19 1.68 1.61 -15.46
CA ALA A 19 2.16 2.74 -16.24
C ALA A 19 2.24 3.99 -15.36
N ASP A 20 2.96 5.00 -15.87
CA ASP A 20 2.90 6.35 -15.35
C ASP A 20 1.66 7.09 -15.88
N ILE A 21 1.24 8.14 -15.17
CA ILE A 21 0.18 9.04 -15.64
C ILE A 21 0.85 10.15 -16.47
N PRO A 22 0.40 10.41 -17.71
CA PRO A 22 0.95 11.49 -18.52
C PRO A 22 0.69 12.87 -17.90
N ALA A 23 1.58 13.82 -18.15
CA ALA A 23 1.37 15.20 -17.76
C ALA A 23 0.21 15.82 -18.55
N LEU A 24 -0.41 16.86 -17.97
CA LEU A 24 -1.50 17.64 -18.57
C LEU A 24 -2.82 16.84 -18.67
N GLN A 25 -3.17 16.37 -19.87
CA GLN A 25 -4.46 15.75 -20.12
C GLN A 25 -4.40 14.27 -19.77
N VAL A 26 -5.16 13.90 -18.74
CA VAL A 26 -5.31 12.51 -18.32
C VAL A 26 -6.65 11.99 -18.82
N THR A 27 -6.61 10.90 -19.58
CA THR A 27 -7.81 10.23 -20.11
C THR A 27 -8.18 9.02 -19.26
N TRP A 28 -9.40 8.50 -19.45
CA TRP A 28 -9.79 7.23 -18.85
C TRP A 28 -8.88 6.08 -19.29
N GLY A 29 -8.45 6.06 -20.57
CA GLY A 29 -7.57 5.03 -21.11
C GLY A 29 -6.20 5.01 -20.43
N ASP A 30 -5.69 6.18 -20.04
CA ASP A 30 -4.44 6.28 -19.26
C ASP A 30 -4.62 5.63 -17.88
N LEU A 31 -5.71 5.97 -17.18
CA LEU A 31 -5.98 5.43 -15.85
C LEU A 31 -6.24 3.92 -15.87
N PHE A 32 -6.93 3.42 -16.90
CA PHE A 32 -7.09 1.99 -17.13
C PHE A 32 -5.73 1.33 -17.36
N THR A 33 -4.86 1.94 -18.16
CA THR A 33 -3.51 1.42 -18.40
C THR A 33 -2.69 1.38 -17.11
N VAL A 34 -2.86 2.33 -16.19
CA VAL A 34 -2.20 2.35 -14.88
C VAL A 34 -2.70 1.22 -13.96
N GLN A 35 -4.02 0.99 -13.89
CA GLN A 35 -4.65 -0.05 -13.06
C GLN A 35 -5.61 -0.95 -13.87
N PRO A 36 -5.10 -1.89 -14.69
CA PRO A 36 -5.91 -2.62 -15.68
C PRO A 36 -6.60 -3.88 -15.13
N PHE A 37 -6.41 -4.19 -13.85
CA PHE A 37 -6.77 -5.50 -13.29
C PHE A 37 -8.20 -5.60 -12.77
N ASN A 38 -8.92 -4.47 -12.69
CA ASN A 38 -10.30 -4.43 -12.23
C ASN A 38 -10.48 -5.09 -10.85
N ASN A 39 -9.55 -4.86 -9.94
CA ASN A 39 -9.64 -5.44 -8.59
C ASN A 39 -10.64 -4.65 -7.75
N ASN A 40 -11.44 -5.34 -6.94
CA ASN A 40 -12.17 -4.65 -5.88
C ASN A 40 -11.20 -4.16 -4.79
N LEU A 41 -11.48 -3.00 -4.22
CA LEU A 41 -10.87 -2.60 -2.96
C LEU A 41 -11.45 -3.44 -1.83
N VAL A 42 -10.61 -3.84 -0.88
CA VAL A 42 -11.00 -4.59 0.31
C VAL A 42 -10.46 -3.86 1.53
N LYS A 43 -11.37 -3.39 2.38
CA LYS A 43 -11.08 -2.89 3.72
C LYS A 43 -11.05 -4.06 4.70
N MET A 44 -10.12 -4.04 5.64
CA MET A 44 -10.01 -4.98 6.76
C MET A 44 -9.31 -4.32 7.94
N ASP A 45 -9.41 -4.92 9.12
CA ASP A 45 -8.69 -4.49 10.31
C ASP A 45 -7.47 -5.39 10.56
N LEU A 46 -6.34 -4.77 10.90
CA LEU A 46 -5.10 -5.43 11.30
C LEU A 46 -4.55 -4.81 12.57
N SER A 47 -4.00 -5.63 13.47
CA SER A 47 -3.25 -5.11 14.62
C SER A 47 -1.93 -4.50 14.18
N GLY A 48 -1.35 -3.62 15.00
CA GLY A 48 -0.03 -3.05 14.73
C GLY A 48 1.04 -4.13 14.53
N THR A 49 1.03 -5.21 15.32
CA THR A 49 1.89 -6.37 15.10
C THR A 49 1.73 -6.98 13.71
N ARG A 50 0.49 -7.13 13.22
CA ARG A 50 0.24 -7.65 11.86
C ARG A 50 0.69 -6.68 10.79
N ILE A 51 0.54 -5.37 10.99
CA ILE A 51 1.06 -4.36 10.05
C ILE A 51 2.59 -4.46 9.96
N LEU A 52 3.29 -4.56 11.09
CA LEU A 52 4.75 -4.72 11.07
C LEU A 52 5.17 -6.03 10.37
N GLN A 53 4.45 -7.13 10.59
CA GLN A 53 4.69 -8.38 9.88
C GLN A 53 4.46 -8.23 8.37
N LEU A 54 3.36 -7.60 7.96
CA LEU A 54 3.05 -7.31 6.56
C LEU A 54 4.17 -6.50 5.90
N LEU A 55 4.69 -5.47 6.57
CA LEU A 55 5.79 -4.69 6.04
C LEU A 55 7.08 -5.52 5.90
N ASN A 56 7.38 -6.43 6.81
CA ASN A 56 8.56 -7.30 6.69
C ASN A 56 8.40 -8.38 5.58
N GLN A 57 7.17 -8.77 5.24
CA GLN A 57 6.89 -9.66 4.09
C GLN A 57 7.23 -9.04 2.73
N GLN A 58 7.61 -7.76 2.66
CA GLN A 58 8.11 -7.15 1.43
C GLN A 58 9.47 -7.74 1.00
N TRP A 59 10.18 -8.37 1.92
CA TRP A 59 11.49 -8.99 1.70
C TRP A 59 11.48 -10.47 2.07
N ALA A 60 11.14 -10.79 3.32
CA ALA A 60 11.18 -12.14 3.84
C ALA A 60 10.17 -13.05 3.11
N GLY A 61 10.63 -14.20 2.63
CA GLY A 61 9.78 -15.18 1.92
C GLY A 61 9.39 -14.76 0.49
N GLN A 62 10.02 -13.72 -0.07
CA GLN A 62 9.76 -13.28 -1.44
C GLN A 62 10.82 -13.81 -2.44
N PRO A 63 10.43 -14.06 -3.70
CA PRO A 63 11.40 -14.36 -4.77
C PRO A 63 12.22 -13.13 -5.18
N PHE A 64 11.67 -11.93 -5.01
CA PHE A 64 12.30 -10.62 -5.22
C PHE A 64 11.62 -9.59 -4.31
N ALA A 65 12.28 -8.47 -4.00
CA ALA A 65 11.70 -7.45 -3.12
C ALA A 65 10.38 -6.90 -3.67
N ARG A 66 9.33 -6.90 -2.85
CA ARG A 66 7.99 -6.40 -3.17
C ARG A 66 7.61 -5.24 -2.27
N VAL A 67 8.32 -4.13 -2.41
CA VAL A 67 8.03 -2.92 -1.63
C VAL A 67 6.66 -2.38 -2.03
N LEU A 68 5.70 -2.49 -1.13
CA LEU A 68 4.34 -1.99 -1.23
C LEU A 68 4.35 -0.48 -1.37
N LYS A 69 3.49 0.05 -2.24
CA LYS A 69 3.18 1.48 -2.27
C LYS A 69 2.22 1.78 -1.13
N THR A 70 2.53 2.81 -0.34
CA THR A 70 1.84 3.09 0.92
C THR A 70 1.09 4.42 0.89
N SER A 71 0.03 4.53 1.67
CA SER A 71 -0.64 5.78 2.01
C SER A 71 -1.13 5.71 3.45
N GLY A 72 -0.91 6.76 4.25
CA GLY A 72 -1.34 6.84 5.66
C GLY A 72 -0.36 6.24 6.66
N ILE A 73 0.69 5.60 6.14
CA ILE A 73 1.79 5.04 6.91
C ILE A 73 3.12 5.52 6.31
N SER A 74 4.07 5.83 7.19
CA SER A 74 5.48 5.99 6.84
C SER A 74 6.37 5.09 7.70
N TYR A 75 7.52 4.70 7.16
CA TYR A 75 8.50 3.89 7.87
C TYR A 75 9.87 3.95 7.21
N THR A 76 10.88 3.55 7.99
CA THR A 76 12.24 3.27 7.54
C THR A 76 12.48 1.76 7.59
N TRP A 77 13.13 1.22 6.57
CA TRP A 77 13.66 -0.14 6.58
C TRP A 77 15.19 -0.13 6.50
N LEU A 78 15.79 -1.16 7.08
CA LEU A 78 17.22 -1.36 7.18
C LEU A 78 17.69 -2.27 6.04
N GLU A 79 18.67 -1.82 5.27
CA GLU A 79 19.39 -2.62 4.30
C GLU A 79 20.45 -3.47 5.02
N ASN A 80 19.99 -4.53 5.69
CA ASN A 80 20.85 -5.36 6.53
C ASN A 80 21.91 -6.12 5.71
N ASN A 81 21.63 -6.40 4.43
CA ASN A 81 22.54 -7.11 3.55
C ASN A 81 22.32 -6.69 2.08
N ALA A 82 23.27 -5.94 1.52
CA ALA A 82 23.21 -5.51 0.12
C ALA A 82 23.24 -6.68 -0.90
N ALA A 83 23.72 -7.86 -0.48
CA ALA A 83 23.78 -9.05 -1.34
C ALA A 83 22.49 -9.90 -1.28
N ASP A 84 21.71 -9.83 -0.20
CA ASP A 84 20.43 -10.52 -0.08
C ASP A 84 19.37 -9.64 0.58
N PHE A 85 18.46 -9.13 -0.25
CA PHE A 85 17.37 -8.28 0.19
C PHE A 85 16.48 -8.95 1.25
N ARG A 86 16.46 -10.28 1.35
CA ARG A 86 15.61 -11.03 2.29
C ARG A 86 15.95 -10.78 3.74
N ASP A 87 17.17 -10.33 4.01
CA ASP A 87 17.61 -9.98 5.35
C ASP A 87 17.10 -8.59 5.78
N ASN A 88 16.57 -7.78 4.86
CA ASN A 88 16.10 -6.43 5.17
C ASN A 88 14.89 -6.47 6.11
N THR A 89 14.84 -5.49 7.03
CA THR A 89 13.80 -5.42 8.06
C THR A 89 13.27 -4.02 8.24
N VAL A 90 11.99 -3.87 8.59
CA VAL A 90 11.45 -2.59 9.04
C VAL A 90 11.97 -2.22 10.42
N LEU A 91 12.48 -0.99 10.56
CA LEU A 91 12.79 -0.40 11.87
C LEU A 91 11.46 -0.09 12.58
N ALA A 92 11.01 -0.97 13.46
CA ALA A 92 9.67 -0.90 14.07
C ALA A 92 9.36 0.45 14.75
N THR A 93 10.36 1.07 15.39
CA THR A 93 10.23 2.38 16.07
C THR A 93 10.04 3.55 15.10
N SER A 94 10.36 3.37 13.81
CA SER A 94 10.16 4.38 12.76
C SER A 94 8.75 4.39 12.18
N VAL A 95 7.95 3.34 12.42
CA VAL A 95 6.65 3.21 11.78
C VAL A 95 5.69 4.23 12.36
N ARG A 96 5.15 5.11 11.50
CA ARG A 96 4.17 6.13 11.86
C ARG A 96 2.89 5.94 11.06
N ILE A 97 1.74 5.95 11.73
CA ILE A 97 0.42 6.03 11.11
C ILE A 97 -0.18 7.38 11.48
N ASN A 98 -0.51 8.20 10.47
CA ASN A 98 -0.98 9.58 10.67
C ASN A 98 -0.07 10.40 11.62
N GLY A 99 1.24 10.19 11.55
CA GLY A 99 2.25 10.88 12.37
C GLY A 99 2.47 10.29 13.77
N GLN A 100 1.61 9.38 14.23
CA GLN A 100 1.76 8.71 15.52
C GLN A 100 2.54 7.40 15.39
N GLN A 101 3.36 7.07 16.37
CA GLN A 101 4.09 5.79 16.37
C GLN A 101 3.11 4.62 16.37
N LEU A 102 3.43 3.58 15.61
CA LEU A 102 2.68 2.33 15.59
C LEU A 102 2.60 1.75 17.01
N ASP A 103 1.38 1.54 17.50
CA ASP A 103 1.11 0.74 18.68
C ASP A 103 0.87 -0.72 18.24
N PRO A 104 1.71 -1.68 18.68
CA PRO A 104 1.56 -3.08 18.31
C PRO A 104 0.19 -3.69 18.68
N ALA A 105 -0.42 -3.23 19.77
CA ALA A 105 -1.67 -3.77 20.29
C ALA A 105 -2.92 -3.12 19.70
N ALA A 106 -2.79 -1.90 19.16
CA ALA A 106 -3.90 -1.19 18.53
C ALA A 106 -4.33 -1.87 17.22
N SER A 107 -5.61 -1.69 16.88
CA SER A 107 -6.20 -2.11 15.61
C SER A 107 -6.30 -0.94 14.65
N TYR A 108 -5.95 -1.14 13.39
CA TYR A 108 -5.99 -0.13 12.35
C TYR A 108 -6.73 -0.64 11.13
N SER A 109 -7.47 0.25 10.48
CA SER A 109 -8.17 -0.06 9.24
C SER A 109 -7.23 0.05 8.05
N VAL A 110 -7.21 -0.99 7.20
CA VAL A 110 -6.31 -1.13 6.06
C VAL A 110 -7.13 -1.42 4.81
N THR A 111 -6.81 -0.74 3.71
CA THR A 111 -7.34 -1.04 2.37
C THR A 111 -6.25 -1.62 1.48
N VAL A 112 -6.57 -2.71 0.79
CA VAL A 112 -5.75 -3.28 -0.31
C VAL A 112 -6.64 -3.66 -1.49
N ASN A 113 -6.05 -4.03 -2.62
CA ASN A 113 -6.81 -4.65 -3.71
C ASN A 113 -7.17 -6.13 -3.39
N SER A 114 -8.18 -6.69 -4.06
CA SER A 114 -8.69 -8.04 -3.81
C SER A 114 -7.65 -9.15 -3.99
N PHE A 115 -6.69 -8.99 -4.92
CA PHE A 115 -5.58 -9.93 -5.10
C PHE A 115 -4.70 -10.01 -3.83
N LEU A 116 -4.31 -8.87 -3.30
CA LEU A 116 -3.57 -8.79 -2.03
C LEU A 116 -4.40 -9.28 -0.84
N ALA A 117 -5.68 -8.91 -0.77
CA ALA A 117 -6.58 -9.36 0.30
C ALA A 117 -6.71 -10.89 0.38
N ALA A 118 -6.53 -11.58 -0.74
CA ALA A 118 -6.52 -13.04 -0.84
C ALA A 118 -5.14 -13.67 -0.53
N GLY A 119 -4.12 -12.87 -0.22
CA GLY A 119 -2.76 -13.34 0.07
C GLY A 119 -1.84 -13.42 -1.16
N GLY A 120 -2.24 -12.78 -2.27
CA GLY A 120 -1.40 -12.65 -3.45
C GLY A 120 -0.02 -12.06 -3.12
N ASP A 121 0.97 -12.33 -3.97
CA ASP A 121 2.35 -11.89 -3.77
C ASP A 121 2.96 -12.35 -2.42
N ASN A 122 2.52 -13.49 -1.88
CA ASN A 122 2.98 -14.06 -0.59
C ASN A 122 2.71 -13.17 0.64
N PHE A 123 1.80 -12.22 0.56
CA PHE A 123 1.39 -11.40 1.72
C PHE A 123 0.38 -12.14 2.61
N SER A 124 0.85 -13.23 3.24
CA SER A 124 0.03 -14.17 4.01
C SER A 124 -0.60 -13.59 5.29
N VAL A 125 -0.18 -12.40 5.71
CA VAL A 125 -0.83 -11.67 6.80
C VAL A 125 -2.21 -11.15 6.38
N LEU A 126 -2.39 -10.73 5.13
CA LEU A 126 -3.62 -10.07 4.67
C LEU A 126 -4.87 -10.97 4.78
N PRO A 127 -4.83 -12.27 4.40
CA PRO A 127 -5.92 -13.23 4.67
C PRO A 127 -6.45 -13.26 6.11
N GLN A 128 -5.62 -12.89 7.09
CA GLN A 128 -5.95 -12.94 8.51
C GLN A 128 -6.67 -11.68 9.01
N GLY A 129 -6.80 -10.63 8.17
CA GLY A 129 -7.51 -9.41 8.52
C GLY A 129 -8.99 -9.63 8.76
N THR A 130 -9.54 -8.95 9.77
CA THR A 130 -10.92 -9.08 10.24
C THR A 130 -11.80 -7.94 9.68
N ASN A 131 -13.11 -7.96 9.98
CA ASN A 131 -14.07 -6.91 9.59
C ASN A 131 -14.00 -6.53 8.10
N ARG A 132 -13.92 -7.54 7.25
CA ARG A 132 -13.71 -7.35 5.81
C ARG A 132 -14.92 -6.72 5.14
N VAL A 133 -14.67 -5.65 4.39
CA VAL A 133 -15.68 -4.96 3.57
C VAL A 133 -15.15 -4.82 2.16
N VAL A 134 -15.89 -5.39 1.20
CA VAL A 134 -15.60 -5.22 -0.23
C VAL A 134 -16.17 -3.89 -0.69
N GLY A 135 -15.33 -3.12 -1.38
CA GLY A 135 -15.64 -1.82 -1.91
C GLY A 135 -15.67 -1.79 -3.44
N PRO A 136 -15.61 -0.58 -4.01
CA PRO A 136 -15.63 -0.37 -5.45
C PRO A 136 -14.38 -0.94 -6.11
N VAL A 137 -14.40 -0.99 -7.44
CA VAL A 137 -13.22 -1.28 -8.26
C VAL A 137 -12.13 -0.22 -8.03
N ASP A 138 -10.88 -0.64 -8.02
CA ASP A 138 -9.70 0.20 -7.79
C ASP A 138 -9.54 1.31 -8.84
N LEU A 139 -9.79 0.99 -10.13
CA LEU A 139 -9.84 1.98 -11.22
C LEU A 139 -10.91 3.06 -10.97
N ASP A 140 -12.14 2.68 -10.63
CA ASP A 140 -13.21 3.64 -10.33
C ASP A 140 -12.87 4.52 -9.11
N ALA A 141 -12.17 3.96 -8.13
CA ALA A 141 -11.67 4.70 -6.99
C ALA A 141 -10.56 5.68 -7.38
N LEU A 142 -9.67 5.32 -8.32
CA LEU A 142 -8.64 6.20 -8.86
C LEU A 142 -9.26 7.36 -9.65
N ILE A 143 -10.18 7.07 -10.57
CA ILE A 143 -10.89 8.06 -11.39
C ILE A 143 -11.60 9.08 -10.51
N ARG A 144 -12.40 8.60 -9.53
CA ARG A 144 -13.11 9.48 -8.61
C ARG A 144 -12.16 10.30 -7.75
N TYR A 145 -11.07 9.71 -7.27
CA TYR A 145 -10.08 10.44 -6.47
C TYR A 145 -9.46 11.57 -7.28
N LEU A 146 -8.96 11.31 -8.49
CA LEU A 146 -8.37 12.36 -9.34
C LEU A 146 -9.38 13.43 -9.74
N GLY A 147 -10.61 13.05 -10.06
CA GLY A 147 -11.70 13.99 -10.36
C GLY A 147 -12.11 14.86 -9.16
N SER A 148 -11.81 14.43 -7.93
CA SER A 148 -12.09 15.22 -6.72
C SER A 148 -11.00 16.23 -6.37
N LEU A 149 -9.82 16.15 -7.00
CA LEU A 149 -8.70 17.05 -6.73
C LEU A 149 -8.91 18.40 -7.45
N PRO A 150 -8.43 19.52 -6.88
CA PRO A 150 -8.29 20.79 -7.59
C PRO A 150 -7.46 20.61 -8.87
N GLN A 151 -7.88 21.27 -9.95
CA GLN A 151 -7.23 21.17 -11.26
C GLN A 151 -6.46 22.46 -11.61
N PRO A 152 -5.22 22.35 -12.14
CA PRO A 152 -4.48 21.10 -12.35
C PRO A 152 -4.03 20.47 -11.03
N PHE A 153 -4.13 19.14 -10.92
CA PHE A 153 -3.61 18.45 -9.74
C PHE A 153 -2.08 18.33 -9.81
N VAL A 154 -1.42 18.36 -8.65
CA VAL A 154 0.01 18.12 -8.52
C VAL A 154 0.22 16.95 -7.57
N ALA A 155 1.06 16.00 -7.97
CA ALA A 155 1.48 14.87 -7.13
C ALA A 155 2.99 14.96 -6.88
N GLY A 156 3.41 14.77 -5.64
CA GLY A 156 4.82 14.79 -5.23
C GLY A 156 5.22 13.54 -4.46
N ILE A 157 6.52 13.29 -4.38
CA ILE A 157 7.06 12.24 -3.52
C ILE A 157 7.01 12.72 -2.07
N GLU A 158 6.22 12.04 -1.25
CA GLU A 158 6.00 12.41 0.16
C GLU A 158 7.04 11.82 1.14
N GLY A 159 8.02 11.05 0.66
CA GLY A 159 9.06 10.46 1.53
C GLY A 159 8.54 9.45 2.54
N ARG A 160 7.42 8.77 2.23
CA ARG A 160 6.75 7.80 3.14
C ARG A 160 7.59 6.56 3.44
N ILE A 161 8.50 6.18 2.54
CA ILE A 161 9.37 5.01 2.71
C ILE A 161 10.80 5.49 2.62
N GLN A 162 11.60 5.18 3.64
CA GLN A 162 13.01 5.53 3.71
C GLN A 162 13.86 4.27 3.89
N THR A 163 15.10 4.35 3.45
CA THR A 163 16.11 3.29 3.63
C THR A 163 17.22 3.82 4.52
N ALA A 164 17.70 2.98 5.42
CA ALA A 164 18.92 3.22 6.19
C ALA A 164 19.84 1.99 6.07
N PRO A 165 21.17 2.19 6.13
CA PRO A 165 22.12 1.08 6.23
C PRO A 165 22.05 0.39 7.60
#